data_AF-A0A452FLR2-F1
#
_entry.id   AF-A0A452FLR2-F1
#
_cell.length_a   1.000
_cell.length_b   1.000
_cell.length_c   1.000
_cell.angle_alpha   90.00
_cell.angle_beta   90.00
_cell.angle_gamma   90.00
#
_symmetry.space_group_name_H-M   'P 1'
#
loop_
_entity.id
_entity.type
_entity.pdbx_description
1 polymer ?
#
loop_
_entity_poly.entity_id
_entity_poly.type
_entity_poly.pdbx_seq_one_letter_code
_entity_poly.pdbx_strand_id
1 'polypeptide(L)'
;MKPLMYSQLDASTHSIGWRREGNEIKYYRNNADDGQQPFHCLTWTIQFPYDRDTCFFAHFYPYTYTDLQRFLLSVANSPVKSQFCKLQTLCRSLAGNTVYLLTITNPARTPQEAALKKAVVLTARVHPGESNGSWIMKGFLDFILSNSPDAQLLRDIFIFKVVPMLNPDGVIVGNYRCSLAGRDLNRHYKTILKESFPCIWHTRNMIKSSLFTVVTLKSKNAKKEQDAW
;
A
#
# COMPACT_ATOMS: atom_id res chain seq x y z
N MET A 1 -14.73 -15.12 3.97
CA MET A 1 -13.68 -14.35 4.67
C MET A 1 -14.33 -13.74 5.91
N LYS A 2 -13.77 -13.98 7.11
CA LYS A 2 -14.29 -13.37 8.36
C LYS A 2 -13.90 -11.88 8.42
N PRO A 3 -14.86 -10.96 8.60
CA PRO A 3 -14.58 -9.52 8.68
C PRO A 3 -13.77 -9.20 9.93
N LEU A 4 -13.20 -7.99 9.97
CA LEU A 4 -12.53 -7.47 11.15
C LEU A 4 -13.46 -6.53 11.91
N MET A 5 -13.41 -6.61 13.23
CA MET A 5 -14.01 -5.63 14.14
C MET A 5 -12.92 -4.94 14.95
N TYR A 6 -13.12 -3.65 15.23
CA TYR A 6 -12.39 -2.88 16.24
C TYR A 6 -13.38 -2.24 17.19
N SER A 7 -13.25 -2.50 18.48
CA SER A 7 -14.03 -1.89 19.56
C SER A 7 -13.17 -0.81 20.23
N GLN A 8 -13.69 0.40 20.41
CA GLN A 8 -12.96 1.48 21.08
C GLN A 8 -12.78 1.19 22.58
N LEU A 9 -13.79 0.59 23.22
CA LEU A 9 -13.69 0.20 24.62
C LEU A 9 -12.59 -0.85 24.83
N ASP A 10 -12.57 -1.92 24.04
CA ASP A 10 -11.53 -2.96 24.13
C ASP A 10 -10.12 -2.42 23.88
N ALA A 11 -9.98 -1.50 22.91
CA ALA A 11 -8.69 -0.92 22.60
C ALA A 11 -8.15 -0.06 23.74
N SER A 12 -9.02 0.69 24.43
CA SER A 12 -8.63 1.58 25.52
C SER A 12 -8.44 0.87 26.87
N THR A 13 -9.23 -0.17 27.14
CA THR A 13 -9.23 -0.88 28.44
C THR A 13 -8.34 -2.11 28.45
N HIS A 14 -8.29 -2.86 27.34
CA HIS A 14 -7.61 -4.16 27.27
C HIS A 14 -6.45 -4.17 26.26
N SER A 15 -6.18 -3.04 25.58
CA SER A 15 -5.20 -2.95 24.48
C SER A 15 -5.46 -3.94 23.33
N ILE A 16 -6.74 -4.30 23.11
CA ILE A 16 -7.13 -5.23 22.04
C ILE A 16 -7.46 -4.41 20.78
N GLY A 17 -6.69 -4.62 19.72
CA GLY A 17 -6.91 -3.97 18.42
C GLY A 17 -7.92 -4.70 17.52
N TRP A 18 -7.73 -4.54 16.21
CA TRP A 18 -8.53 -5.23 15.19
C TRP A 18 -8.47 -6.74 15.37
N ARG A 19 -9.61 -7.41 15.35
CA ARG A 19 -9.72 -8.88 15.44
C ARG A 19 -10.75 -9.42 14.46
N ARG A 20 -10.55 -10.65 13.99
CA ARG A 20 -11.50 -11.29 13.06
C ARG A 20 -12.74 -11.72 13.82
N GLU A 21 -13.88 -11.11 13.51
CA GLU A 21 -15.13 -11.34 14.22
C GLU A 21 -16.33 -11.61 13.32
N GLY A 22 -17.37 -12.17 13.93
CA GLY A 22 -18.63 -12.51 13.28
C GLY A 22 -18.86 -14.01 13.03
N ASN A 23 -20.13 -14.39 13.03
CA ASN A 23 -20.63 -15.75 12.86
C ASN A 23 -21.52 -15.85 11.62
N GLU A 24 -21.99 -17.05 11.29
CA GLU A 24 -22.97 -17.30 10.22
C GLU A 24 -22.56 -16.71 8.85
N ILE A 25 -21.27 -16.75 8.54
CA ILE A 25 -20.73 -16.11 7.35
C ILE A 25 -21.16 -16.89 6.10
N LYS A 26 -21.95 -16.25 5.23
CA LYS A 26 -22.38 -16.85 3.95
C LYS A 26 -21.92 -15.98 2.80
N TYR A 27 -21.44 -16.63 1.75
CA TYR A 27 -21.15 -16.00 0.47
C TYR A 27 -21.96 -16.70 -0.61
N TYR A 28 -22.85 -15.97 -1.26
CA TYR A 28 -23.75 -16.54 -2.25
C TYR A 28 -24.01 -15.54 -3.37
N ARG A 29 -24.47 -16.05 -4.50
CA ARG A 29 -24.97 -15.23 -5.60
C ARG A 29 -26.45 -14.98 -5.34
N ASN A 30 -26.87 -13.73 -5.34
CA ASN A 30 -28.29 -13.40 -5.23
C ASN A 30 -28.99 -13.79 -6.55
N ASN A 31 -30.09 -14.53 -6.45
CA ASN A 31 -30.97 -14.78 -7.59
C ASN A 31 -32.00 -13.64 -7.58
N ALA A 32 -31.77 -12.61 -8.38
CA ALA A 32 -32.79 -11.60 -8.63
C ALA A 32 -33.75 -12.18 -9.68
N ASP A 33 -34.99 -12.49 -9.29
CA ASP A 33 -36.02 -13.04 -10.18
C ASP A 33 -36.54 -12.02 -11.22
N ASP A 34 -36.15 -10.74 -11.12
CA ASP A 34 -36.62 -9.63 -11.97
C ASP A 34 -35.67 -9.25 -13.14
N GLY A 35 -34.94 -10.20 -13.71
CA GLY A 35 -34.09 -9.95 -14.89
C GLY A 35 -32.87 -9.03 -14.64
N GLN A 36 -32.56 -8.71 -13.39
CA GLN A 36 -31.35 -7.98 -13.02
C GLN A 36 -30.12 -8.89 -12.99
N GLN A 37 -28.96 -8.32 -13.31
CA GLN A 37 -27.68 -9.02 -13.18
C GLN A 37 -27.48 -9.46 -11.71
N PRO A 38 -27.23 -10.75 -11.47
CA PRO A 38 -27.10 -11.27 -10.12
C PRO A 38 -25.82 -10.75 -9.46
N PHE A 39 -25.94 -10.27 -8.22
CA PHE A 39 -24.82 -9.79 -7.41
C PHE A 39 -24.26 -10.90 -6.51
N HIS A 40 -23.02 -10.75 -6.08
CA HIS A 40 -22.46 -11.58 -5.01
C HIS A 40 -22.67 -10.89 -3.66
N CYS A 41 -23.26 -11.62 -2.72
CA CYS A 41 -23.57 -11.15 -1.37
C CYS A 41 -22.67 -11.85 -0.34
N LEU A 42 -22.13 -11.06 0.59
CA LEU A 42 -21.49 -11.55 1.81
C LEU A 42 -22.38 -11.15 2.99
N THR A 43 -22.89 -12.13 3.73
CA THR A 43 -23.62 -11.90 4.98
C THR A 43 -22.86 -12.50 6.15
N TRP A 44 -23.06 -11.91 7.33
CA TRP A 44 -22.43 -12.30 8.57
C TRP A 44 -23.20 -11.67 9.74
N THR A 45 -23.18 -12.33 10.89
CA THR A 45 -23.85 -11.88 12.13
C THR A 45 -22.80 -11.46 13.14
N ILE A 46 -23.06 -10.39 13.91
CA ILE A 46 -22.19 -10.01 15.02
C ILE A 46 -22.99 -9.67 16.28
N GLN A 47 -22.41 -10.02 17.42
CA GLN A 47 -22.84 -9.53 18.72
C GLN A 47 -21.83 -8.50 19.21
N PHE A 48 -22.30 -7.28 19.51
CA PHE A 48 -21.44 -6.24 20.07
C PHE A 48 -21.04 -6.61 21.50
N PRO A 49 -19.77 -6.42 21.88
CA PRO A 49 -19.27 -6.87 23.18
C PRO A 49 -19.77 -6.01 24.35
N TYR A 50 -20.13 -4.76 24.11
CA TYR A 50 -20.50 -3.80 25.14
C TYR A 50 -21.63 -2.87 24.70
N ASP A 51 -22.45 -2.45 25.66
CA ASP A 51 -23.41 -1.38 25.46
C ASP A 51 -22.69 -0.04 25.26
N ARG A 52 -23.22 0.79 24.34
CA ARG A 52 -22.72 2.16 24.07
C ARG A 52 -21.26 2.26 23.61
N ASP A 53 -20.68 1.17 23.09
CA ASP A 53 -19.37 1.20 22.44
C ASP A 53 -19.47 1.65 20.97
N THR A 54 -18.38 2.19 20.44
CA THR A 54 -18.23 2.48 19.02
C THR A 54 -17.37 1.40 18.38
N CYS A 55 -17.98 0.60 17.51
CA CYS A 55 -17.32 -0.46 16.77
C CYS A 55 -17.14 -0.10 15.30
N PHE A 56 -15.98 -0.47 14.73
CA PHE A 56 -15.68 -0.31 13.31
C PHE A 56 -15.50 -1.67 12.66
N PHE A 57 -15.86 -1.76 11.37
CA PHE A 57 -15.69 -2.98 10.57
C PHE A 57 -14.78 -2.74 9.37
N ALA A 58 -13.97 -3.74 9.03
CA ALA A 58 -13.09 -3.67 7.88
C ALA A 58 -12.95 -5.01 7.16
N HIS A 59 -12.71 -4.95 5.84
CA HIS A 59 -12.46 -6.14 5.02
C HIS A 59 -11.07 -6.76 5.29
N PHE A 60 -10.05 -5.90 5.48
CA PHE A 60 -8.68 -6.27 5.84
C PHE A 60 -8.14 -5.30 6.86
N TYR A 61 -7.03 -5.67 7.54
CA TYR A 61 -6.39 -4.84 8.55
C TYR A 61 -6.06 -3.48 7.92
N PRO A 62 -6.71 -2.40 8.37
CA PRO A 62 -6.52 -1.10 7.73
C PRO A 62 -5.07 -0.65 7.82
N TYR A 63 -4.64 0.06 6.79
CA TYR A 63 -3.40 0.82 6.80
C TYR A 63 -3.71 2.14 6.11
N THR A 64 -3.80 3.21 6.90
CA THR A 64 -4.25 4.52 6.45
C THR A 64 -3.11 5.31 5.80
N TYR A 65 -3.45 6.35 5.06
CA TYR A 65 -2.45 7.28 4.55
C TYR A 65 -1.74 8.02 5.70
N THR A 66 -2.45 8.34 6.78
CA THR A 66 -1.86 8.94 7.98
C THR A 66 -0.86 8.01 8.67
N ASP A 67 -1.10 6.70 8.72
CA ASP A 67 -0.13 5.73 9.25
C ASP A 67 1.16 5.74 8.44
N LEU A 68 1.05 5.83 7.10
CA LEU A 68 2.22 6.02 6.24
C LEU A 68 2.94 7.33 6.58
N GLN A 69 2.22 8.45 6.66
CA GLN A 69 2.83 9.75 6.91
C GLN A 69 3.56 9.80 8.25
N ARG A 70 2.97 9.25 9.32
CA ARG A 70 3.62 9.13 10.63
C ARG A 70 4.91 8.30 10.55
N PHE A 71 4.86 7.16 9.86
CA PHE A 71 6.05 6.33 9.64
C PHE A 71 7.15 7.10 8.90
N LEU A 72 6.82 7.74 7.79
CA LEU A 72 7.78 8.48 6.97
C LEU A 72 8.37 9.67 7.72
N LEU A 73 7.57 10.37 8.53
CA LEU A 73 8.04 11.46 9.38
C LEU A 73 9.05 10.96 10.42
N SER A 74 8.81 9.79 11.03
CA SER A 74 9.76 9.18 11.97
C SER A 74 11.10 8.82 11.30
N VAL A 75 11.07 8.40 10.04
CA VAL A 75 12.28 8.11 9.26
C VAL A 75 13.02 9.40 8.91
N ALA A 76 12.30 10.43 8.44
CA ALA A 76 12.88 11.72 8.06
C ALA A 76 13.53 12.44 9.25
N ASN A 77 12.93 12.34 10.44
CA ASN A 77 13.43 12.97 11.67
C ASN A 77 14.55 12.19 12.36
N SER A 78 14.90 10.99 11.88
CA SER A 78 15.98 10.19 12.46
C SER A 78 17.34 10.66 11.95
N PRO A 79 18.27 11.12 12.81
CA PRO A 79 19.61 11.57 12.39
C PRO A 79 20.47 10.45 11.78
N VAL A 80 20.15 9.19 12.09
CA VAL A 80 20.86 8.02 11.56
C VAL A 80 20.26 7.63 10.20
N LYS A 81 18.94 7.44 10.12
CA LYS A 81 18.30 6.96 8.89
C LYS A 81 18.37 7.98 7.76
N SER A 82 18.34 9.28 8.07
CA SER A 82 18.41 10.35 7.05
C SER A 82 19.72 10.36 6.25
N GLN A 83 20.79 9.74 6.76
CA GLN A 83 22.08 9.64 6.08
C GLN A 83 22.03 8.74 4.83
N PHE A 84 21.16 7.71 4.86
CA PHE A 84 21.04 6.71 3.79
C PHE A 84 19.61 6.59 3.23
N CYS A 85 18.65 7.35 3.75
CA CYS A 85 17.27 7.35 3.29
C CYS A 85 16.77 8.78 3.07
N LYS A 86 16.62 9.15 1.80
CA LYS A 86 16.08 10.45 1.39
C LYS A 86 14.60 10.33 1.07
N LEU A 87 13.77 11.08 1.80
CA LEU A 87 12.34 11.21 1.55
C LEU A 87 12.09 12.38 0.59
N GLN A 88 11.39 12.13 -0.51
CA GLN A 88 11.07 13.11 -1.53
C GLN A 88 9.59 13.03 -1.93
N THR A 89 9.08 14.10 -2.53
CA THR A 89 7.79 14.07 -3.22
C THR A 89 8.00 13.60 -4.66
N LEU A 90 7.37 12.49 -5.04
CA LEU A 90 7.36 12.01 -6.42
C LEU A 90 6.45 12.89 -7.29
N CYS A 91 5.22 13.10 -6.82
CA CYS A 91 4.22 13.95 -7.44
C CYS A 91 3.07 14.23 -6.45
N ARG A 92 2.08 15.01 -6.91
CA ARG A 92 0.77 15.11 -6.27
C ARG A 92 -0.21 14.18 -6.97
N SER A 93 -1.11 13.56 -6.22
CA SER A 93 -2.22 12.76 -6.74
C SER A 93 -3.31 13.66 -7.34
N LEU A 94 -4.40 13.06 -7.83
CA LEU A 94 -5.49 13.81 -8.45
C LEU A 94 -6.19 14.75 -7.43
N ALA A 95 -6.31 14.33 -6.17
CA ALA A 95 -6.83 15.18 -5.10
C ALA A 95 -5.73 16.00 -4.38
N GLY A 96 -4.50 16.07 -4.92
CA GLY A 96 -3.44 16.88 -4.33
C GLY A 96 -2.69 16.24 -3.14
N ASN A 97 -2.95 14.97 -2.82
CA ASN A 97 -2.19 14.25 -1.80
C ASN A 97 -0.76 13.95 -2.29
N THR A 98 0.21 14.00 -1.38
CA THR A 98 1.60 13.68 -1.72
C THR A 98 1.75 12.19 -2.06
N VAL A 99 2.37 11.88 -3.20
CA VAL A 99 2.92 10.55 -3.45
C VAL A 99 4.39 10.59 -3.10
N TYR A 100 4.77 9.85 -2.05
CA TYR A 100 6.13 9.85 -1.55
C TYR A 100 7.05 8.91 -2.32
N LEU A 101 8.32 9.29 -2.45
CA LEU A 101 9.42 8.46 -2.91
C LEU A 101 10.51 8.43 -1.84
N LEU A 102 10.92 7.24 -1.43
CA LEU A 102 12.13 7.05 -0.65
C LEU A 102 13.26 6.61 -1.59
N THR A 103 14.42 7.26 -1.48
CA THR A 103 15.66 6.77 -2.07
C THR A 103 16.54 6.24 -0.93
N ILE A 104 16.76 4.93 -0.89
CA ILE A 104 17.48 4.25 0.20
C ILE A 104 18.76 3.62 -0.37
N THR A 105 19.92 4.11 0.07
CA THR A 105 21.25 3.61 -0.31
C THR A 105 22.29 4.25 0.60
N ASN A 106 23.37 3.53 0.89
CA ASN A 106 24.52 4.14 1.55
C ASN A 106 25.23 5.07 0.55
N PRO A 107 25.76 6.23 0.98
CA PRO A 107 26.53 7.13 0.11
C PRO A 107 27.69 6.39 -0.55
N ALA A 108 27.83 6.52 -1.87
CA ALA A 108 29.02 6.05 -2.57
C ALA A 108 30.22 6.94 -2.24
N ARG A 109 31.43 6.39 -2.17
CA ARG A 109 32.65 7.16 -1.91
C ARG A 109 33.11 7.90 -3.15
N THR A 110 32.80 7.37 -4.33
CA THR A 110 33.15 7.95 -5.63
C THR A 110 31.96 7.97 -6.59
N PRO A 111 31.93 8.87 -7.59
CA PRO A 111 30.93 8.84 -8.66
C PRO A 111 30.91 7.52 -9.44
N GLN A 112 32.06 6.88 -9.61
CA GLN A 112 32.20 5.59 -10.29
C GLN A 112 31.50 4.48 -9.51
N GLU A 113 31.70 4.41 -8.19
CA GLU A 113 30.96 3.49 -7.32
C GLU A 113 29.45 3.74 -7.38
N ALA A 114 29.03 5.01 -7.39
CA ALA A 114 27.62 5.36 -7.52
C ALA A 114 27.01 4.85 -8.83
N ALA A 115 27.75 4.95 -9.94
CA ALA A 115 27.30 4.51 -11.26
C ALA A 115 27.18 2.98 -11.40
N LEU A 116 27.91 2.21 -10.58
CA LEU A 116 27.86 0.74 -10.59
C LEU A 116 26.66 0.19 -9.81
N LYS A 117 26.07 0.96 -8.89
CA LYS A 117 24.94 0.49 -8.10
C LYS A 117 23.73 0.27 -8.99
N LYS A 118 23.20 -0.95 -8.95
CA LYS A 118 21.92 -1.26 -9.59
C LYS A 118 20.78 -0.68 -8.78
N ALA A 119 19.70 -0.30 -9.45
CA ALA A 119 18.55 0.25 -8.77
C ALA A 119 17.38 -0.75 -8.71
N VAL A 120 16.75 -0.83 -7.54
CA VAL A 120 15.59 -1.69 -7.28
C VAL A 120 14.40 -0.79 -6.95
N VAL A 121 13.31 -0.94 -7.68
CA VAL A 121 12.09 -0.17 -7.48
C VAL A 121 11.06 -1.03 -6.76
N LEU A 122 10.56 -0.57 -5.63
CA LEU A 122 9.46 -1.21 -4.92
C LEU A 122 8.24 -0.28 -4.89
N THR A 123 7.07 -0.81 -5.26
CA THR A 123 5.82 -0.06 -5.17
C THR A 123 4.73 -0.86 -4.48
N ALA A 124 3.81 -0.17 -3.80
CA ALA A 124 2.65 -0.76 -3.16
C ALA A 124 1.40 0.11 -3.31
N ARG A 125 0.24 -0.48 -3.01
CA ARG A 125 -1.08 0.18 -3.00
C ARG A 125 -1.41 0.89 -4.31
N VAL A 126 -1.14 0.25 -5.45
CA VAL A 126 -1.73 0.69 -6.73
C VAL A 126 -3.25 0.50 -6.70
N HIS A 127 -3.70 -0.61 -6.12
CA HIS A 127 -5.09 -0.78 -5.69
C HIS A 127 -5.23 -0.38 -4.23
N PRO A 128 -6.13 0.55 -3.91
CA PRO A 128 -6.24 1.12 -2.58
C PRO A 128 -6.71 0.12 -1.51
N GLY A 129 -7.59 -0.82 -1.84
CA GLY A 129 -8.14 -1.80 -0.89
C GLY A 129 -7.18 -2.93 -0.48
N GLU A 130 -6.03 -3.07 -1.15
CA GLU A 130 -5.04 -4.12 -0.89
C GLU A 130 -4.09 -3.70 0.26
N SER A 131 -4.64 -3.45 1.46
CA SER A 131 -3.90 -2.90 2.61
C SER A 131 -2.76 -3.79 3.11
N ASN A 132 -2.83 -5.10 2.87
CA ASN A 132 -1.73 -6.05 3.11
C ASN A 132 -0.43 -5.63 2.41
N GLY A 133 -0.51 -5.01 1.22
CA GLY A 133 0.66 -4.48 0.52
C GLY A 133 1.39 -3.40 1.32
N SER A 134 0.68 -2.60 2.11
CA SER A 134 1.31 -1.60 3.00
C SER A 134 1.98 -2.23 4.20
N TRP A 135 1.39 -3.28 4.79
CA TRP A 135 2.01 -3.99 5.92
C TRP A 135 3.30 -4.70 5.50
N ILE A 136 3.31 -5.35 4.31
CA ILE A 136 4.53 -5.94 3.74
C ILE A 136 5.56 -4.84 3.44
N MET A 137 5.13 -3.74 2.83
CA MET A 137 6.01 -2.59 2.57
C MET A 137 6.61 -2.02 3.85
N LYS A 138 5.83 -1.90 4.93
CA LYS A 138 6.33 -1.47 6.23
C LYS A 138 7.39 -2.44 6.77
N GLY A 139 7.16 -3.75 6.72
CA GLY A 139 8.15 -4.75 7.13
C GLY A 139 9.45 -4.67 6.33
N PHE A 140 9.36 -4.49 5.01
CA PHE A 140 10.53 -4.23 4.18
C PHE A 140 11.27 -2.96 4.59
N LEU A 141 10.55 -1.85 4.80
CA LEU A 141 11.14 -0.58 5.22
C LEU A 141 11.79 -0.67 6.61
N ASP A 142 11.15 -1.35 7.55
CA ASP A 142 11.71 -1.61 8.89
C ASP A 142 13.04 -2.39 8.78
N PHE A 143 13.08 -3.43 7.93
CA PHE A 143 14.30 -4.20 7.69
C PHE A 143 15.39 -3.40 6.98
N ILE A 144 15.10 -2.82 5.80
CA ILE A 144 16.12 -2.15 4.97
C ILE A 144 16.60 -0.83 5.58
N LEU A 145 15.91 -0.29 6.60
CA LEU A 145 16.36 0.88 7.37
C LEU A 145 16.99 0.50 8.73
N SER A 146 17.12 -0.79 9.02
CA SER A 146 17.73 -1.28 10.25
C SER A 146 19.26 -1.30 10.20
N ASN A 147 19.86 -1.61 11.35
CA ASN A 147 21.29 -1.85 11.51
C ASN A 147 21.70 -3.29 11.18
N SER A 148 20.80 -4.14 10.66
CA SER A 148 21.15 -5.50 10.25
C SER A 148 22.32 -5.48 9.25
N PRO A 149 23.34 -6.36 9.39
CA PRO A 149 24.44 -6.46 8.43
C PRO A 149 23.96 -6.69 7.00
N ASP A 150 22.94 -7.52 6.80
CA ASP A 150 22.36 -7.77 5.47
C ASP A 150 21.71 -6.51 4.89
N ALA A 151 21.02 -5.73 5.73
CA ALA A 151 20.43 -4.48 5.29
C ALA A 151 21.50 -3.45 4.91
N GLN A 152 22.62 -3.39 5.64
CA GLN A 152 23.76 -2.54 5.31
C GLN A 152 24.38 -2.96 3.97
N LEU A 153 24.67 -4.25 3.80
CA LEU A 153 25.21 -4.80 2.56
C LEU A 153 24.30 -4.48 1.36
N LEU A 154 22.99 -4.68 1.50
CA LEU A 154 22.02 -4.36 0.46
C LEU A 154 22.04 -2.86 0.10
N ARG A 155 22.18 -1.97 1.09
CA ARG A 155 22.30 -0.52 0.86
C ARG A 155 23.65 -0.12 0.23
N ASP A 156 24.70 -0.91 0.43
CA ASP A 156 26.00 -0.71 -0.22
C ASP A 156 25.96 -1.07 -1.71
N ILE A 157 25.25 -2.13 -2.08
CA ILE A 157 25.24 -2.63 -3.46
C ILE A 157 24.07 -2.12 -4.33
N PHE A 158 22.96 -1.72 -3.71
CA PHE A 158 21.75 -1.27 -4.43
C PHE A 158 21.32 0.16 -4.07
N ILE A 159 20.59 0.76 -5.01
CA ILE A 159 19.76 1.95 -4.79
C ILE A 159 18.30 1.53 -4.77
N PHE A 160 17.64 1.60 -3.63
CA PHE A 160 16.21 1.30 -3.54
C PHE A 160 15.40 2.58 -3.79
N LYS A 161 14.49 2.54 -4.75
CA LYS A 161 13.49 3.57 -5.03
C LYS A 161 12.13 3.04 -4.61
N VAL A 162 11.60 3.54 -3.51
CA VAL A 162 10.39 2.98 -2.89
C VAL A 162 9.23 3.96 -2.97
N VAL A 163 8.12 3.54 -3.57
CA VAL A 163 6.85 4.26 -3.56
C VAL A 163 5.86 3.47 -2.69
N PRO A 164 5.75 3.78 -1.39
CA PRO A 164 5.01 2.95 -0.44
C PRO A 164 3.49 2.98 -0.64
N MET A 165 2.97 4.00 -1.32
CA MET A 165 1.55 4.11 -1.64
C MET A 165 1.33 4.87 -2.94
N LEU A 166 0.97 4.16 -4.02
CA LEU A 166 0.73 4.75 -5.33
C LEU A 166 -0.62 5.46 -5.45
N ASN A 167 -1.63 5.03 -4.70
CA ASN A 167 -3.00 5.54 -4.79
C ASN A 167 -3.52 6.08 -3.45
N PRO A 168 -2.90 7.13 -2.87
CA PRO A 168 -3.33 7.66 -1.58
C PRO A 168 -4.78 8.15 -1.60
N ASP A 169 -5.23 8.75 -2.70
CA ASP A 169 -6.61 9.22 -2.83
C ASP A 169 -7.63 8.09 -2.67
N GLY A 170 -7.43 7.00 -3.41
CA GLY A 170 -8.29 5.83 -3.31
C GLY A 170 -8.29 5.21 -1.91
N VAL A 171 -7.16 5.28 -1.20
CA VAL A 171 -7.06 4.80 0.19
C VAL A 171 -7.88 5.67 1.13
N ILE A 172 -7.79 6.99 0.98
CA ILE A 172 -8.50 7.96 1.82
C ILE A 172 -10.02 7.81 1.68
N VAL A 173 -10.52 7.63 0.45
CA VAL A 173 -11.97 7.52 0.19
C VAL A 173 -12.52 6.09 0.33
N GLY A 174 -11.69 5.10 0.68
CA GLY A 174 -12.13 3.72 0.87
C GLY A 174 -12.44 2.94 -0.42
N ASN A 175 -11.88 3.34 -1.56
CA ASN A 175 -11.98 2.55 -2.78
C ASN A 175 -11.26 1.20 -2.63
N TYR A 176 -11.73 0.18 -3.36
CA TYR A 176 -11.01 -1.09 -3.44
C TYR A 176 -9.98 -1.12 -4.56
N ARG A 177 -10.39 -0.78 -5.80
CA ARG A 177 -9.59 -1.03 -7.01
C ARG A 177 -9.08 0.24 -7.70
N CYS A 178 -9.94 1.25 -7.83
CA CYS A 178 -9.71 2.37 -8.73
C CYS A 178 -9.17 3.63 -8.02
N SER A 179 -8.54 4.52 -8.78
CA SER A 179 -8.30 5.90 -8.36
C SER A 179 -9.60 6.73 -8.38
N LEU A 180 -9.51 8.00 -8.00
CA LEU A 180 -10.64 8.95 -8.09
C LEU A 180 -11.13 9.20 -9.51
N ALA A 181 -10.31 8.91 -10.54
CA ALA A 181 -10.75 8.94 -11.93
C ALA A 181 -11.65 7.74 -12.30
N GLY A 182 -11.98 6.86 -11.35
CA GLY A 182 -12.77 5.64 -11.59
C GLY A 182 -12.04 4.57 -12.39
N ARG A 183 -10.71 4.68 -12.55
CA ARG A 183 -9.90 3.77 -13.38
C ARG A 183 -8.91 2.95 -12.55
N ASP A 184 -8.65 1.73 -13.01
CA ASP A 184 -7.61 0.85 -12.47
C ASP A 184 -6.22 1.38 -12.90
N LEU A 185 -5.48 1.97 -11.95
CA LEU A 185 -4.14 2.52 -12.19
C LEU A 185 -3.15 1.47 -12.73
N ASN A 186 -3.31 0.20 -12.36
CA ASN A 186 -2.44 -0.89 -12.81
C ASN A 186 -2.67 -1.28 -14.29
N ARG A 187 -3.65 -0.68 -14.96
CA ARG A 187 -3.87 -0.80 -16.42
C ARG A 187 -3.34 0.39 -17.21
N HIS A 188 -2.79 1.40 -16.53
CA HIS A 188 -2.44 2.69 -17.14
C HIS A 188 -0.94 3.01 -17.13
N TYR A 189 -0.06 2.02 -16.93
CA TYR A 189 1.40 2.24 -17.00
C TYR A 189 1.91 2.76 -18.36
N LYS A 190 1.15 2.58 -19.44
CA LYS A 190 1.48 3.15 -20.77
C LYS A 190 0.87 4.54 -21.01
N THR A 191 0.17 5.11 -20.03
CA THR A 191 -0.55 6.38 -20.21
C THR A 191 0.37 7.55 -20.58
N ILE A 192 -0.12 8.42 -21.45
CA ILE A 192 0.47 9.74 -21.72
C ILE A 192 -0.21 10.85 -20.92
N LEU A 193 -1.35 10.55 -20.29
CA LEU A 193 -2.20 11.50 -19.58
C LEU A 193 -1.65 11.74 -18.17
N LYS A 194 -0.64 12.61 -18.07
CA LYS A 194 0.00 12.96 -16.80
C LYS A 194 -1.01 13.49 -15.77
N GLU A 195 -1.89 14.40 -16.16
CA GLU A 195 -2.82 15.05 -15.23
C GLU A 195 -3.90 14.10 -14.69
N SER A 196 -4.33 13.11 -15.49
CA SER A 196 -5.31 12.11 -15.05
C SER A 196 -4.70 10.97 -14.24
N PHE A 197 -3.41 10.67 -14.44
CA PHE A 197 -2.70 9.56 -13.81
C PHE A 197 -1.31 9.96 -13.30
N PRO A 198 -1.18 11.01 -12.47
CA PRO A 198 0.12 11.58 -12.13
C PRO A 198 1.02 10.56 -11.44
N CYS A 199 0.49 9.80 -10.48
CA CYS A 199 1.24 8.79 -9.74
C CYS A 199 1.92 7.76 -10.66
N ILE A 200 1.18 7.27 -11.64
CA ILE A 200 1.66 6.24 -12.57
C ILE A 200 2.62 6.84 -13.61
N TRP A 201 2.29 8.02 -14.15
CA TRP A 201 3.15 8.70 -15.12
C TRP A 201 4.52 9.03 -14.53
N HIS A 202 4.55 9.62 -13.33
CA HIS A 202 5.79 9.97 -12.63
C HIS A 202 6.59 8.73 -12.21
N THR A 203 5.93 7.69 -11.69
CA THR A 203 6.60 6.41 -11.36
C THR A 203 7.24 5.78 -12.60
N ARG A 204 6.52 5.74 -13.73
CA ARG A 204 7.07 5.21 -14.98
C ARG A 204 8.28 6.01 -15.46
N ASN A 205 8.20 7.33 -15.42
CA ASN A 205 9.30 8.17 -15.90
C ASN A 205 10.53 8.07 -14.99
N MET A 206 10.33 7.94 -13.68
CA MET A 206 11.40 7.56 -12.75
C MET A 206 12.05 6.24 -13.20
N ILE A 207 11.26 5.20 -13.50
CA ILE A 207 11.76 3.90 -13.99
C ILE A 207 12.45 4.01 -15.36
N LYS A 208 11.99 4.87 -16.28
CA LYS A 208 12.63 4.99 -17.60
C LYS A 208 13.99 5.69 -17.55
N SER A 209 14.24 6.49 -16.53
CA SER A 209 15.47 7.30 -16.43
C SER A 209 16.72 6.50 -16.02
N SER A 210 16.62 5.20 -15.74
CA SER A 210 17.76 4.32 -15.41
C SER A 210 17.43 2.84 -15.65
N LEU A 211 18.41 1.95 -15.55
CA LEU A 211 18.19 0.50 -15.57
C LEU A 211 17.74 0.03 -14.17
N PHE A 212 16.48 -0.42 -14.04
CA PHE A 212 15.92 -0.86 -12.77
C PHE A 212 15.40 -2.30 -12.81
N THR A 213 15.49 -3.00 -11.69
CA THR A 213 14.63 -4.14 -11.38
C THR A 213 13.38 -3.65 -10.64
N VAL A 214 12.18 -4.03 -11.07
CA VAL A 214 10.90 -3.52 -10.53
C VAL A 214 10.12 -4.62 -9.81
N VAL A 215 9.76 -4.37 -8.56
CA VAL A 215 8.92 -5.22 -7.71
C VAL A 215 7.65 -4.46 -7.33
N THR A 216 6.48 -5.06 -7.55
CA THR A 216 5.18 -4.47 -7.18
C THR A 216 4.44 -5.40 -6.23
N LEU A 217 4.12 -4.90 -5.04
CA LEU A 217 3.34 -5.64 -4.05
C LEU A 217 1.84 -5.52 -4.35
N LYS A 218 1.19 -6.66 -4.56
CA LYS A 218 -0.27 -6.77 -4.78
C LYS A 218 -0.84 -7.94 -4.04
N SER A 219 -2.11 -7.84 -3.69
CA SER A 219 -2.90 -8.98 -3.24
C SER A 219 -3.55 -9.67 -4.43
N LYS A 220 -3.61 -11.01 -4.42
CA LYS A 220 -4.54 -11.76 -5.25
C LYS A 220 -5.74 -12.14 -4.38
N ASN A 221 -6.92 -11.63 -4.71
CA ASN A 221 -8.15 -12.30 -4.28
C ASN A 221 -8.33 -13.51 -5.18
N ALA A 222 -8.65 -14.67 -4.61
CA ALA A 222 -8.90 -15.89 -5.36
C ALA A 222 -10.05 -15.66 -6.35
N LYS A 223 -9.70 -15.38 -7.61
CA LYS A 223 -10.54 -15.74 -8.75
C LYS A 223 -10.05 -17.12 -9.18
N LYS A 224 -10.99 -18.06 -9.36
CA LYS A 224 -10.73 -19.29 -10.12
C LYS A 224 -10.01 -18.89 -11.40
N GLU A 225 -8.91 -19.57 -11.67
CA GLU A 225 -8.21 -19.50 -12.95
C GLU A 225 -9.25 -19.66 -14.07
N GLN A 226 -9.39 -18.61 -14.87
CA GLN A 226 -9.82 -18.70 -16.25
C GLN A 226 -8.93 -17.71 -17.00
N ASP A 227 -7.91 -18.32 -17.59
CA ASP A 227 -7.04 -17.94 -18.69
C ASP A 227 -7.05 -16.48 -19.15
N ALA A 228 -5.85 -15.89 -19.19
CA ALA A 228 -5.47 -14.93 -20.23
C ALA A 228 -3.95 -14.80 -20.27
N TRP A 229 -3.37 -15.32 -21.36
CA TRP A 229 -2.10 -14.87 -21.92
C TRP A 229 -2.26 -13.46 -22.51
#